data_AF-A0A2R4MF37-F1
#
_entry.id   AF-A0A2R4MF37-F1
#
_cell.length_a   1.000
_cell.length_b   1.000
_cell.length_c   1.000
_cell.angle_alpha   90.00
_cell.angle_beta   90.00
_cell.angle_gamma   90.00
#
_symmetry.space_group_name_H-M   'P 1'
#
loop_
_entity.id
_entity.type
_entity.pdbx_description
1 polymer ?
#
loop_
_entity_poly.entity_id
_entity_poly.type
_entity_poly.pdbx_seq_one_letter_code
_entity_poly.pdbx_strand_id
1 'polypeptide(L)'
;MLRRTLFSLLFLIGAAPAWAEPVANPVVSLAGLDKVTGRIITFDVYIDETVQFGALQITPRACYSRPPNETQRTSVFLEVDQVSLKQTVTRIFTGWMFADSPALNAVDHAVYDIWLVDCKQSSDIPPPDSR
;
A
#
# COMPACT_ATOMS: atom_id res chain seq x y z
N MET A 1 40.71 28.32 53.13
CA MET A 1 41.59 27.82 52.03
C MET A 1 40.95 26.53 51.51
N LEU A 2 39.99 26.58 50.60
CA LEU A 2 40.11 26.55 49.11
C LEU A 2 40.91 25.29 48.66
N ARG A 3 40.34 24.28 48.01
CA ARG A 3 39.68 24.32 46.70
C ARG A 3 38.75 23.11 46.51
N ARG A 4 37.49 23.36 46.14
CA ARG A 4 36.58 22.35 45.56
C ARG A 4 36.90 22.23 44.07
N THR A 5 37.50 21.13 43.65
CA THR A 5 37.67 20.79 42.24
C THR A 5 36.36 20.17 41.72
N LEU A 6 35.57 20.98 40.99
CA LEU A 6 34.45 20.49 40.19
C LEU A 6 35.00 19.64 39.04
N PHE A 7 34.68 18.35 39.03
CA PHE A 7 34.87 17.47 37.87
C PHE A 7 33.58 17.55 37.03
N SER A 8 33.50 18.51 36.11
CA SER A 8 32.43 18.55 35.10
C SER A 8 32.69 17.45 34.07
N LEU A 9 32.04 16.30 34.24
CA LEU A 9 31.96 15.24 33.24
C LEU A 9 30.98 15.69 32.14
N LEU A 10 31.51 16.20 31.03
CA LEU A 10 30.72 16.58 29.86
C LEU A 10 30.29 15.30 29.12
N PHE A 11 29.08 14.80 29.40
CA PHE A 11 28.48 13.66 28.74
C PHE A 11 27.99 14.10 27.34
N LEU A 12 28.78 13.85 26.29
CA LEU A 12 28.29 13.95 24.91
C LEU A 12 27.30 12.81 24.68
N ILE A 13 26.02 13.13 24.79
CA ILE A 13 24.92 12.24 24.40
C ILE A 13 24.94 12.17 22.86
N GLY A 14 25.38 11.05 22.31
CA GLY A 14 25.28 10.76 20.89
C GLY A 14 23.82 10.67 20.48
N ALA A 15 23.38 11.56 19.58
CA ALA A 15 22.07 11.44 18.95
C ALA A 15 22.07 10.22 18.02
N ALA A 16 21.35 9.15 18.40
CA ALA A 16 21.08 8.06 17.48
C ALA A 16 20.14 8.56 16.36
N PRO A 17 20.38 8.20 15.09
CA PRO A 17 19.43 8.52 14.02
C PRO A 17 18.10 7.82 14.31
N ALA A 18 17.00 8.58 14.28
CA ALA A 18 15.65 8.01 14.31
C ALA A 18 15.31 7.50 12.89
N TRP A 19 15.09 6.19 12.75
CA TRP A 19 14.62 5.59 11.49
C TRP A 19 13.08 5.61 11.47
N ALA A 20 12.52 6.43 10.58
CA ALA A 20 11.08 6.49 10.29
C ALA A 20 10.78 5.63 9.05
N GLU A 21 10.85 4.31 9.21
CA GLU A 21 10.71 3.37 8.11
C GLU A 21 9.23 3.03 7.86
N PRO A 22 8.80 2.85 6.59
CA PRO A 22 7.44 2.44 6.26
C PRO A 22 7.07 1.10 6.91
N VAL A 23 5.83 0.94 7.36
CA VAL A 23 5.34 -0.34 7.87
C VAL A 23 4.86 -1.19 6.69
N ALA A 24 5.49 -2.34 6.47
CA ALA A 24 5.07 -3.31 5.46
C ALA A 24 3.82 -4.08 5.92
N ASN A 25 2.87 -4.26 5.00
CA ASN A 25 1.61 -4.93 5.28
C ASN A 25 1.37 -6.09 4.30
N PRO A 26 0.88 -7.24 4.79
CA PRO A 26 0.61 -8.42 3.96
C PRO A 26 -0.68 -8.31 3.14
N VAL A 27 -1.58 -7.37 3.46
CA VAL A 27 -2.87 -7.21 2.80
C VAL A 27 -3.04 -5.78 2.29
N VAL A 28 -3.57 -5.68 1.07
CA VAL A 28 -4.01 -4.45 0.43
C VAL A 28 -5.52 -4.43 0.38
N SER A 29 -6.15 -3.33 0.80
CA SER A 29 -7.56 -3.08 0.56
C SER A 29 -7.72 -2.14 -0.63
N LEU A 30 -8.37 -2.63 -1.68
CA LEU A 30 -8.61 -1.90 -2.91
C LEU A 30 -10.11 -1.63 -3.05
N ALA A 31 -10.44 -0.52 -3.70
CA ALA A 31 -11.78 -0.26 -4.18
C ALA A 31 -11.80 -0.32 -5.70
N GLY A 32 -12.84 -0.95 -6.25
CA GLY A 32 -13.10 -1.04 -7.67
C GLY A 32 -14.46 -0.44 -8.01
N LEU A 33 -14.49 0.47 -8.99
CA LEU A 33 -15.70 1.01 -9.61
C LEU A 33 -15.90 0.36 -10.96
N ASP A 34 -17.10 -0.18 -11.18
CA ASP A 34 -17.61 -0.47 -12.51
C ASP A 34 -18.37 0.76 -13.03
N LYS A 35 -17.82 1.44 -14.05
CA LYS A 35 -18.39 2.65 -14.66
C LYS A 35 -19.70 2.38 -15.41
N VAL A 36 -19.96 1.14 -15.81
CA VAL A 36 -21.19 0.76 -16.52
C VAL A 36 -22.35 0.64 -15.55
N THR A 37 -22.11 -0.01 -14.39
CA THR A 37 -23.16 -0.21 -13.37
C THR A 37 -23.18 0.87 -12.29
N GLY A 38 -22.12 1.66 -12.16
CA GLY A 38 -21.93 2.64 -11.09
C GLY A 38 -21.65 2.02 -9.71
N ARG A 39 -21.41 0.70 -9.64
CA ARG A 39 -21.20 0.00 -8.36
C ARG A 39 -19.74 0.07 -7.94
N ILE A 40 -19.52 0.46 -6.67
CA ILE A 40 -18.22 0.39 -6.00
C ILE A 40 -18.21 -0.81 -5.07
N ILE A 41 -17.13 -1.58 -5.10
CA ILE A 41 -16.86 -2.64 -4.13
C ILE A 41 -15.48 -2.47 -3.53
N THR A 42 -15.32 -2.87 -2.28
CA THR A 42 -14.04 -2.93 -1.60
C THR A 42 -13.68 -4.39 -1.37
N PHE A 43 -12.45 -4.76 -1.66
CA PHE A 43 -11.95 -6.12 -1.50
C PHE A 43 -10.51 -6.10 -1.03
N ASP A 44 -10.15 -7.12 -0.26
CA ASP A 44 -8.82 -7.30 0.27
C ASP A 44 -8.05 -8.30 -0.60
N VAL A 45 -6.77 -8.01 -0.82
CA VAL A 45 -5.86 -8.80 -1.67
C VAL A 45 -4.56 -8.99 -0.89
N TYR A 46 -4.10 -10.23 -0.80
CA TYR A 46 -2.79 -10.51 -0.23
C TYR A 46 -1.68 -10.09 -1.18
N ILE A 47 -0.52 -9.69 -0.65
CA ILE A 47 0.66 -9.43 -1.48
C ILE A 47 0.99 -10.68 -2.32
N ASP A 48 1.40 -10.45 -3.56
CA ASP A 48 1.72 -11.46 -4.58
C ASP A 48 0.54 -12.31 -5.09
N GLU A 49 -0.66 -12.12 -4.56
CA GLU A 49 -1.85 -12.76 -5.09
C GLU A 49 -2.46 -11.99 -6.26
N THR A 50 -3.00 -12.71 -7.24
CA THR A 50 -3.73 -12.11 -8.35
C THR A 50 -5.22 -12.30 -8.16
N VAL A 51 -5.96 -11.19 -8.08
CA VAL A 51 -7.43 -11.20 -8.04
C VAL A 51 -8.00 -10.66 -9.33
N GLN A 52 -9.22 -11.09 -9.66
CA GLN A 52 -9.94 -10.63 -10.84
C GLN A 52 -11.06 -9.66 -10.47
N PHE A 53 -11.07 -8.48 -11.08
CA PHE A 53 -12.16 -7.52 -11.03
C PHE A 53 -12.62 -7.22 -12.46
N GLY A 54 -13.74 -7.83 -12.85
CA GLY A 54 -14.24 -7.74 -14.22
C GLY A 54 -13.22 -8.27 -15.24
N ALA A 55 -12.75 -7.39 -16.11
CA ALA A 55 -11.73 -7.71 -17.12
C ALA A 55 -10.29 -7.45 -16.65
N LEU A 56 -10.09 -7.01 -15.41
CA LEU A 56 -8.77 -6.69 -14.87
C LEU A 56 -8.29 -7.78 -13.92
N GLN A 57 -7.02 -8.14 -14.03
CA GLN A 57 -6.25 -8.91 -13.07
C GLN A 57 -5.33 -7.97 -12.30
N ILE A 58 -5.42 -7.97 -10.98
CA ILE A 58 -4.68 -7.06 -10.11
C ILE A 58 -3.77 -7.87 -9.22
N THR A 59 -2.49 -7.51 -9.21
CA THR A 59 -1.45 -8.15 -8.41
C THR A 59 -0.69 -7.08 -7.61
N PRO A 60 -0.98 -6.91 -6.30
CA PRO A 60 -0.17 -6.06 -5.45
C PRO A 60 1.18 -6.71 -5.15
N ARG A 61 2.26 -5.94 -5.32
CA ARG A 61 3.64 -6.41 -5.06
C ARG A 61 4.20 -5.88 -3.74
N ALA A 62 3.68 -4.74 -3.26
CA ALA A 62 4.08 -4.15 -1.99
C ALA A 62 2.97 -3.22 -1.46
N CYS A 63 2.79 -3.16 -0.14
CA CYS A 63 1.86 -2.24 0.51
C CYS A 63 2.48 -1.70 1.80
N TYR A 64 2.57 -0.38 1.90
CA TYR A 64 3.18 0.33 3.02
C TYR A 64 2.21 1.32 3.65
N SER A 65 2.18 1.34 4.98
CA SER A 65 1.49 2.36 5.78
C SER A 65 2.50 3.15 6.62
N ARG A 66 2.01 4.19 7.31
CA ARG A 66 2.79 4.96 8.28
C ARG A 66 2.23 4.79 9.69
N PRO A 67 3.08 4.86 10.73
CA PRO A 67 2.59 4.77 12.10
C PRO A 67 1.63 5.94 12.43
N PRO A 68 0.73 5.78 13.43
CA PRO A 68 -0.29 6.78 13.75
C PRO A 68 0.25 8.15 14.22
N ASN A 69 1.53 8.23 14.60
CA ASN A 69 2.18 9.46 15.06
C ASN A 69 2.70 10.34 13.91
N GLU A 70 2.62 9.87 12.67
CA GLU A 70 3.00 10.58 11.46
C GLU A 70 1.76 10.80 10.57
N THR A 71 1.86 11.74 9.62
CA THR A 71 0.86 11.92 8.56
C THR A 71 0.60 10.58 7.87
N GLN A 72 -0.67 10.17 7.88
CA GLN A 72 -1.11 8.93 7.26
C GLN A 72 -0.86 9.00 5.75
N ARG A 73 0.13 8.25 5.28
CA ARG A 73 0.44 8.10 3.87
C ARG A 73 0.62 6.63 3.54
N THR A 74 -0.41 6.06 2.96
CA THR A 74 -0.46 4.66 2.55
C THR A 74 -0.19 4.57 1.06
N SER A 75 0.69 3.66 0.67
CA SER A 75 1.11 3.47 -0.72
C SER A 75 1.18 2.00 -1.08
N VAL A 76 0.79 1.68 -2.30
CA VAL A 76 0.83 0.31 -2.85
C VAL A 76 1.56 0.33 -4.19
N PHE A 77 2.33 -0.70 -4.48
CA PHE A 77 2.83 -0.97 -5.82
C PHE A 77 1.95 -2.05 -6.46
N LEU A 78 1.30 -1.71 -7.57
CA LEU A 78 0.38 -2.60 -8.27
C LEU A 78 0.87 -2.91 -9.67
N GLU A 79 0.61 -4.14 -10.08
CA GLU A 79 0.59 -4.56 -11.47
C GLU A 79 -0.86 -4.87 -11.86
N VAL A 80 -1.32 -4.30 -12.97
CA VAL A 80 -2.69 -4.51 -13.46
C VAL A 80 -2.67 -4.92 -14.92
N ASP A 81 -3.18 -6.11 -15.16
CA ASP A 81 -3.30 -6.72 -16.47
C ASP A 81 -4.77 -6.69 -16.93
N GLN A 82 -5.00 -6.36 -18.19
CA GLN A 82 -6.32 -6.46 -18.82
C GLN A 82 -6.41 -7.80 -19.57
N VAL A 83 -7.51 -8.52 -19.35
CA VAL A 83 -7.85 -9.75 -20.06
C VAL A 83 -8.88 -9.43 -21.14
N SER A 84 -8.52 -9.64 -22.40
CA SER A 84 -9.41 -9.41 -23.54
C SER A 84 -10.43 -10.54 -23.71
N LEU A 85 -11.48 -10.29 -24.50
CA LEU A 85 -12.46 -11.32 -24.90
C LEU A 85 -11.83 -12.50 -25.66
N LYS A 86 -10.66 -12.29 -26.26
CA LYS A 86 -9.87 -13.33 -26.95
C LYS A 86 -8.85 -14.01 -26.02
N GLN A 87 -8.98 -13.82 -24.70
CA GLN A 87 -8.09 -14.36 -23.66
C GLN A 87 -6.63 -13.89 -23.81
N THR A 88 -6.41 -12.72 -24.40
CA THR A 88 -5.08 -12.10 -24.42
C THR A 88 -4.91 -11.25 -23.18
N VAL A 89 -3.79 -11.41 -22.49
CA VAL A 89 -3.43 -10.64 -21.29
C VAL A 89 -2.47 -9.52 -21.69
N THR A 90 -2.71 -8.30 -21.22
CA THR A 90 -1.86 -7.13 -21.52
C THR A 90 -1.73 -6.24 -20.30
N ARG A 91 -0.48 -5.86 -19.96
CA ARG A 91 -0.21 -4.93 -18.86
C ARG A 91 -0.70 -3.54 -19.19
N ILE A 92 -1.65 -3.02 -18.39
CA ILE A 92 -2.19 -1.67 -18.55
C ILE A 92 -1.67 -0.69 -17.49
N PHE A 93 -1.20 -1.20 -16.34
CA PHE A 93 -0.64 -0.36 -15.29
C PHE A 93 0.43 -1.12 -14.50
N THR A 94 1.56 -0.46 -14.24
CA THR A 94 2.58 -0.89 -13.28
C THR A 94 3.09 0.35 -12.56
N GLY A 95 2.87 0.46 -11.25
CA GLY A 95 3.34 1.64 -10.53
C GLY A 95 2.86 1.77 -9.09
N TRP A 96 3.34 2.84 -8.45
CA TRP A 96 2.94 3.23 -7.11
C TRP A 96 1.63 4.01 -7.15
N MET A 97 0.74 3.70 -6.22
CA MET A 97 -0.52 4.38 -6.00
C MET A 97 -0.64 4.76 -4.52
N PHE A 98 -1.29 5.89 -4.23
CA PHE A 98 -1.36 6.48 -2.89
C PHE A 98 -2.82 6.63 -2.46
N ALA A 99 -3.13 6.24 -1.22
CA ALA A 99 -4.49 6.26 -0.70
C ALA A 99 -5.05 7.70 -0.53
N ASP A 100 -4.18 8.65 -0.19
CA ASP A 100 -4.51 10.06 0.01
C ASP A 100 -4.62 10.85 -1.29
N SER A 101 -4.06 10.33 -2.38
CA SER A 101 -4.10 10.96 -3.70
C SER A 101 -4.12 9.94 -4.84
N PRO A 102 -5.21 9.15 -4.99
CA PRO A 102 -5.28 8.11 -6.02
C PRO A 102 -5.13 8.64 -7.44
N ALA A 103 -5.61 9.86 -7.68
CA ALA A 103 -5.57 10.52 -8.98
C ALA A 103 -4.15 10.82 -9.49
N LEU A 104 -3.12 10.81 -8.63
CA LEU A 104 -1.74 11.05 -9.05
C LEU A 104 -1.17 9.92 -9.91
N ASN A 105 -1.63 8.68 -9.69
CA ASN A 105 -1.17 7.50 -10.40
C ASN A 105 -2.30 6.45 -10.41
N ALA A 106 -3.40 6.78 -11.09
CA ALA A 106 -4.58 5.93 -11.16
C ALA A 106 -4.48 4.89 -12.28
N VAL A 107 -5.20 3.77 -12.12
CA VAL A 107 -5.46 2.83 -13.21
C VAL A 107 -6.56 3.42 -14.08
N ASP A 108 -6.20 3.91 -15.27
CA ASP A 108 -7.15 4.50 -16.22
C ASP A 108 -7.61 3.45 -17.23
N HIS A 109 -8.75 2.83 -16.97
CA HIS A 109 -9.40 1.88 -17.88
C HIS A 109 -10.81 2.36 -18.26
N ALA A 110 -11.24 2.10 -19.49
CA ALA A 110 -12.48 2.64 -20.05
C ALA A 110 -13.75 2.25 -19.27
N VAL A 111 -13.72 1.08 -18.60
CA VAL A 111 -14.89 0.51 -17.91
C VAL A 111 -14.70 0.42 -16.39
N TYR A 112 -13.46 0.34 -15.91
CA TYR A 112 -13.17 0.03 -14.50
C TYR A 112 -12.18 1.05 -13.95
N ASP A 113 -12.40 1.51 -12.72
CA ASP A 113 -11.38 2.25 -11.96
C ASP A 113 -11.00 1.43 -10.74
N ILE A 114 -9.70 1.38 -10.43
CA ILE A 114 -9.18 0.75 -9.22
C ILE A 114 -8.36 1.79 -8.45
N TRP A 115 -8.59 1.88 -7.15
CA TRP A 115 -7.75 2.68 -6.27
C TRP A 115 -7.45 2.02 -4.93
N LEU A 116 -6.33 2.43 -4.34
CA LEU A 116 -5.93 2.04 -2.98
C LEU A 116 -6.86 2.68 -1.96
N VAL A 117 -7.37 1.86 -1.05
CA VAL A 117 -8.09 2.32 0.15
C VAL A 117 -7.13 2.32 1.33
N ASP A 118 -6.50 1.18 1.63
CA ASP A 118 -5.60 1.05 2.79
C ASP A 118 -4.68 -0.18 2.69
N CYS A 119 -3.67 -0.25 3.55
CA CYS A 119 -2.84 -1.43 3.79
C CYS A 119 -3.15 -2.00 5.18
N LYS A 120 -3.41 -3.31 5.29
CA LYS A 120 -3.86 -3.96 6.52
C LYS A 120 -2.91 -5.07 6.96
N GLN A 121 -2.84 -5.30 8.27
CA GLN A 121 -2.11 -6.42 8.87
C GLN A 121 -2.87 -7.76 8.78
N SER A 122 -4.20 -7.71 8.62
CA SER A 122 -5.04 -8.91 8.53
C SER A 122 -6.30 -8.63 7.68
N SER A 123 -6.94 -9.70 7.23
CA SER A 123 -8.21 -9.67 6.51
C SER A 123 -9.14 -10.74 7.05
N ASP A 124 -10.46 -10.52 6.93
CA ASP A 124 -11.48 -11.54 7.21
C ASP A 124 -11.51 -12.65 6.13
N ILE A 125 -10.82 -12.43 5.00
CA ILE A 125 -10.67 -13.41 3.93
C ILE A 125 -9.49 -14.34 4.26
N PRO A 126 -9.69 -15.69 4.27
CA PRO A 126 -8.61 -16.64 4.52
C PRO A 126 -7.43 -16.47 3.54
N PRO A 127 -6.17 -16.58 4.03
CA PRO A 127 -4.99 -16.58 3.18
C PRO A 127 -5.01 -17.69 2.12
N PRO A 128 -4.33 -17.51 0.97
CA PRO A 128 -4.30 -18.47 -0.12
C PRO A 128 -3.86 -19.88 0.29
N ASP A 129 -2.82 -20.00 1.13
CA ASP A 129 -2.29 -21.28 1.61
C ASP A 129 -3.28 -22.06 2.50
N SER A 130 -4.35 -21.41 2.96
CA SER A 130 -5.41 -22.01 3.77
C SER A 130 -6.70 -22.30 2.99
N ARG A 131 -6.71 -22.05 1.67
CA ARG A 131 -7.89 -22.22 0.79
C ARG A 131 -7.95 -23.60 0.15
#